data_AF-H8GUE7-F1
#
_entry.id   AF-H8GUE7-F1
#
_cell.length_a   1.000
_cell.length_b   1.000
_cell.length_c   1.000
_cell.angle_alpha   90.00
_cell.angle_beta   90.00
_cell.angle_gamma   90.00
#
_symmetry.space_group_name_H-M   'P 1'
#
loop_
_entity.id
_entity.type
_entity.pdbx_description
1 polymer ?
#
loop_
_entity_poly.entity_id
_entity_poly.type
_entity_poly.pdbx_seq_one_letter_code
_entity_poly.pdbx_strand_id
1 'polypeptide(L)'
;MFAQGRPALPHPELDALCAEARARYAAGPAPRLPTEAERFALIEELMDARAQADAGDPVHAVTVLTALSRQLMPLLYARHGWWGVKREHWARDLGERAPDLAAELRALLVAPDLAARQAAFETLVRRVTGDLTYREVPPEPQEAGGL
;
A
#
# COMPACT_ATOMS: atom_id res chain seq x y z
N MET A 1 -14.00 -8.30 14.13
CA MET A 1 -12.79 -8.94 14.70
C MET A 1 -12.83 -8.74 16.21
N PHE A 2 -12.81 -9.82 17.01
CA PHE A 2 -12.95 -9.76 18.47
C PHE A 2 -11.73 -9.21 19.22
N ALA A 3 -10.61 -8.95 18.53
CA ALA A 3 -9.34 -8.55 19.15
C ALA A 3 -9.43 -7.28 20.01
N GLN A 4 -10.26 -6.31 19.63
CA GLN A 4 -10.46 -5.05 20.34
C GLN A 4 -11.76 -5.00 21.16
N GLY A 5 -12.59 -6.05 21.07
CA GLY A 5 -13.83 -6.15 21.84
C GLY A 5 -13.59 -6.69 23.25
N ARG A 6 -14.51 -6.38 24.17
CA ARG A 6 -14.63 -7.04 25.46
C ARG A 6 -15.94 -7.82 25.49
N PRO A 7 -15.95 -9.10 25.86
CA PRO A 7 -17.20 -9.84 26.08
C PRO A 7 -18.08 -9.10 27.09
N ALA A 8 -19.36 -8.88 26.76
CA ALA A 8 -20.30 -8.24 27.66
C ALA A 8 -20.68 -9.13 28.85
N LEU A 9 -20.56 -10.45 28.68
CA LEU A 9 -20.79 -11.46 29.71
C LEU A 9 -19.55 -12.38 29.80
N PRO A 10 -19.11 -12.75 31.01
CA PRO A 10 -17.97 -13.65 31.20
C PRO A 10 -18.34 -15.05 30.73
N HIS A 11 -17.59 -15.58 29.76
CA HIS A 11 -17.74 -16.95 29.27
C HIS A 11 -16.36 -17.50 28.89
N PRO A 12 -15.92 -18.65 29.43
CA PRO A 12 -14.54 -19.13 29.29
C PRO A 12 -14.13 -19.38 27.83
N GLU A 13 -15.05 -19.83 26.99
CA GLU A 13 -14.79 -20.01 25.55
C GLU A 13 -14.63 -18.67 24.82
N LEU A 14 -15.30 -17.61 25.27
CA LEU A 14 -15.15 -16.27 24.69
C LEU A 14 -13.81 -15.65 25.09
N ASP A 15 -13.32 -15.93 26.30
CA ASP A 15 -12.01 -15.47 26.74
C ASP A 15 -10.89 -16.14 25.92
N ALA A 16 -10.99 -17.45 25.68
CA ALA A 16 -10.06 -18.19 24.82
C ALA A 16 -10.06 -17.65 23.37
N LEU A 17 -11.25 -17.45 22.78
CA LEU A 17 -11.38 -16.86 21.45
C LEU A 17 -10.85 -15.42 21.37
N CYS A 18 -11.07 -14.61 22.42
CA CYS A 18 -10.53 -13.26 22.50
C CYS A 18 -9.01 -13.26 22.61
N ALA A 19 -8.43 -14.19 23.39
CA ALA A 19 -6.99 -14.35 23.49
C ALA A 19 -6.36 -14.75 22.15
N GLU A 20 -6.95 -15.72 21.46
CA GLU A 20 -6.52 -16.14 20.12
C GLU A 20 -6.63 -15.00 19.11
N ALA A 21 -7.76 -14.28 19.10
CA ALA A 21 -7.95 -13.14 18.20
C ALA A 21 -6.94 -12.01 18.45
N ARG A 22 -6.59 -11.74 19.72
CA ARG A 22 -5.55 -10.77 20.09
C ARG A 22 -4.17 -11.23 19.68
N ALA A 23 -3.84 -12.50 19.89
CA ALA A 23 -2.58 -13.08 19.46
C ALA A 23 -2.43 -12.99 17.93
N ARG A 24 -3.47 -13.32 17.18
CA ARG A 24 -3.49 -13.18 15.71
C ARG A 24 -3.40 -11.73 15.26
N TYR A 25 -4.09 -10.83 15.95
CA TYR A 25 -4.02 -9.40 15.65
C TYR A 25 -2.62 -8.84 15.90
N ALA A 26 -1.99 -9.21 17.02
CA ALA A 26 -0.62 -8.82 17.35
C ALA A 26 0.41 -9.39 16.36
N ALA A 27 0.20 -10.60 15.86
CA ALA A 27 1.09 -11.24 14.90
C ALA A 27 1.07 -10.58 13.51
N GLY A 28 -0.05 -9.95 13.12
CA GLY A 28 -0.22 -9.41 11.76
C GLY A 28 -0.51 -10.49 10.71
N PRO A 29 -0.90 -10.11 9.48
CA PRO A 29 -0.93 -11.03 8.35
C PRO A 29 0.48 -11.48 7.96
N ALA A 30 0.58 -12.60 7.23
CA ALA A 30 1.85 -13.04 6.66
C ALA A 30 2.37 -12.00 5.66
N PRO A 31 3.64 -11.56 5.75
CA PRO A 31 4.25 -10.69 4.76
C PRO A 31 4.20 -11.30 3.36
N ARG A 32 3.84 -10.51 2.35
CA ARG A 32 3.78 -10.96 0.95
C ARG A 32 4.36 -9.92 0.00
N LEU A 33 5.23 -10.37 -0.90
CA LEU A 33 5.72 -9.53 -1.99
C LEU A 33 4.60 -9.25 -3.01
N PRO A 34 4.58 -8.06 -3.65
CA PRO A 34 3.66 -7.78 -4.74
C PRO A 34 3.81 -8.81 -5.87
N THR A 35 2.71 -9.21 -6.49
CA THR A 35 2.72 -10.03 -7.71
C THR A 35 3.28 -9.22 -8.88
N GLU A 36 3.67 -9.86 -9.98
CA GLU A 36 4.13 -9.14 -11.17
C GLU A 36 3.06 -8.20 -11.73
N ALA A 37 1.78 -8.61 -11.73
CA ALA A 37 0.66 -7.77 -12.14
C ALA A 37 0.48 -6.55 -11.22
N GLU A 38 0.58 -6.72 -9.89
CA GLU A 38 0.51 -5.61 -8.93
C GLU A 38 1.71 -4.65 -9.10
N ARG A 39 2.91 -5.18 -9.37
CA ARG A 39 4.09 -4.36 -9.68
C ARG A 39 3.89 -3.57 -10.96
N PHE A 40 3.42 -4.23 -12.02
CA PHE A 40 3.21 -3.65 -13.34
C PHE A 40 2.22 -2.48 -13.26
N ALA A 41 1.03 -2.70 -12.68
CA ALA A 41 0.01 -1.67 -12.53
C ALA A 41 0.52 -0.45 -11.75
N LEU A 42 1.30 -0.65 -10.68
CA LEU A 42 1.87 0.46 -9.91
C LEU A 42 2.96 1.22 -10.69
N ILE A 43 3.74 0.52 -11.53
CA ILE A 43 4.74 1.15 -12.40
C ILE A 43 4.08 1.92 -13.53
N GLU A 44 2.97 1.44 -14.10
CA GLU A 44 2.20 2.19 -15.10
C GLU A 44 1.69 3.52 -14.54
N GLU A 45 1.04 3.50 -13.37
CA GLU A 45 0.57 4.72 -12.70
C GLU A 45 1.72 5.70 -12.39
N LEU A 46 2.90 5.17 -12.08
CA LEU A 46 4.11 5.98 -11.88
C LEU A 46 4.58 6.65 -13.16
N MET A 47 4.53 5.94 -14.29
CA MET A 47 4.94 6.45 -15.59
C MET A 47 3.96 7.50 -16.11
N ASP A 48 2.66 7.28 -15.92
CA ASP A 48 1.61 8.27 -16.23
C ASP A 48 1.79 9.54 -15.39
N ALA A 49 2.01 9.39 -14.08
CA ALA A 49 2.29 10.52 -13.20
C ALA A 49 3.56 11.28 -13.64
N ARG A 50 4.61 10.58 -14.08
CA ARG A 50 5.83 11.21 -14.59
C ARG A 50 5.55 12.03 -15.86
N ALA A 51 4.85 11.45 -16.83
CA ALA A 51 4.49 12.15 -18.06
C ALA A 51 3.66 13.41 -17.78
N GLN A 52 2.73 13.35 -16.83
CA GLN A 52 1.95 14.50 -16.38
C GLN A 52 2.82 15.57 -15.71
N ALA A 53 3.78 15.17 -14.86
CA ALA A 53 4.71 16.10 -14.23
C ALA A 53 5.57 16.84 -15.27
N ASP A 54 6.09 16.11 -16.26
CA ASP A 54 6.91 16.66 -17.34
C ASP A 54 6.10 17.63 -18.22
N ALA A 55 4.82 17.36 -18.42
CA ALA A 55 3.89 18.23 -19.14
C ALA A 55 3.38 19.43 -18.32
N GLY A 56 3.66 19.48 -17.01
CA GLY A 56 3.10 20.50 -16.11
C GLY A 56 1.59 20.34 -15.86
N ASP A 57 1.05 19.13 -16.04
CA ASP A 57 -0.38 18.86 -15.93
C ASP A 57 -0.83 18.86 -14.45
N PRO A 58 -1.82 19.70 -14.06
CA PRO A 58 -2.34 19.72 -12.70
C PRO A 58 -2.97 18.39 -12.25
N VAL A 59 -3.38 17.51 -13.17
CA VAL A 59 -3.93 16.17 -12.86
C VAL A 59 -2.89 15.27 -12.17
N HIS A 60 -1.60 15.54 -12.34
CA HIS A 60 -0.50 14.78 -11.70
C HIS A 60 -0.74 14.49 -10.22
N ALA A 61 -1.14 15.50 -9.43
CA ALA A 61 -1.36 15.32 -8.00
C ALA A 61 -2.52 14.34 -7.71
N VAL A 62 -3.56 14.34 -8.55
CA VAL A 62 -4.71 13.43 -8.41
C VAL A 62 -4.29 11.99 -8.72
N THR A 63 -3.53 11.78 -9.79
CA THR A 63 -2.99 10.46 -10.16
C THR A 63 -2.12 9.89 -9.04
N VAL A 64 -1.13 10.67 -8.56
CA VAL A 64 -0.23 10.24 -7.48
C VAL A 64 -0.99 9.87 -6.20
N LEU A 65 -1.94 10.71 -5.75
CA LEU A 65 -2.68 10.44 -4.52
C LEU A 65 -3.66 9.27 -4.67
N THR A 66 -4.19 9.05 -5.88
CA THR A 66 -5.04 7.91 -6.18
C THR A 66 -4.24 6.62 -6.16
N ALA A 67 -3.10 6.57 -6.84
CA ALA A 67 -2.20 5.43 -6.85
C ALA A 67 -1.65 5.12 -5.44
N LEU A 68 -1.28 6.16 -4.69
CA LEU A 68 -0.89 6.06 -3.28
C LEU A 68 -1.94 5.31 -2.46
N SER A 69 -3.21 5.72 -2.58
CA SER A 69 -4.28 5.17 -1.77
C SER A 69 -4.77 3.81 -2.22
N ARG A 70 -4.86 3.57 -3.53
CA ARG A 70 -5.48 2.36 -4.09
C ARG A 70 -4.52 1.20 -4.19
N GLN A 71 -3.23 1.46 -4.38
CA GLN A 71 -2.25 0.43 -4.70
C GLN A 71 -1.04 0.48 -3.76
N LEU A 72 -0.33 1.60 -3.69
CA LEU A 72 0.96 1.67 -3.02
C LEU A 72 0.85 1.34 -1.53
N MET A 73 -0.02 2.02 -0.79
CA MET A 73 -0.14 1.82 0.66
C MET A 73 -0.64 0.41 1.03
N PRO A 74 -1.67 -0.16 0.38
CA PRO A 74 -2.04 -1.56 0.58
C PRO A 74 -0.88 -2.54 0.32
N LEU A 75 -0.14 -2.37 -0.77
CA LEU A 75 0.99 -3.24 -1.12
C LEU A 75 2.15 -3.09 -0.12
N LEU A 76 2.43 -1.88 0.33
CA LEU A 76 3.43 -1.60 1.36
C LEU A 76 3.09 -2.33 2.66
N TYR A 77 1.85 -2.22 3.14
CA TYR A 77 1.41 -2.90 4.36
C TYR A 77 1.43 -4.42 4.21
N ALA A 78 0.98 -4.95 3.06
CA ALA A 78 1.04 -6.38 2.76
C ALA A 78 2.48 -6.90 2.75
N ARG A 79 3.42 -6.14 2.16
CA ARG A 79 4.86 -6.47 2.12
C ARG A 79 5.46 -6.64 3.51
N HIS A 80 4.99 -5.86 4.48
CA HIS A 80 5.50 -5.90 5.84
C HIS A 80 4.66 -6.77 6.80
N GLY A 81 3.56 -7.36 6.32
CA GLY A 81 2.67 -8.15 7.18
C GLY A 81 1.94 -7.28 8.22
N TRP A 82 1.59 -6.05 7.86
CA TRP A 82 0.85 -5.14 8.73
C TRP A 82 -0.64 -5.12 8.40
N TRP A 83 -1.48 -4.93 9.43
CA TRP A 83 -2.89 -4.66 9.20
C TRP A 83 -3.07 -3.28 8.59
N GLY A 84 -3.84 -3.18 7.52
CA GLY A 84 -4.22 -1.89 6.94
C GLY A 84 -4.91 -1.01 7.97
N VAL A 85 -4.48 0.24 8.05
CA VAL A 85 -5.16 1.29 8.83
C VAL A 85 -5.81 2.30 7.89
N LYS A 86 -6.71 3.12 8.41
CA LYS A 86 -7.33 4.21 7.64
C LYS A 86 -6.27 5.21 7.20
N ARG A 87 -6.50 5.87 6.06
CA ARG A 87 -5.57 6.84 5.46
C ARG A 87 -5.13 7.94 6.42
N GLU A 88 -6.03 8.40 7.29
CA GLU A 88 -5.77 9.45 8.27
C GLU A 88 -4.78 9.03 9.36
N HIS A 89 -4.47 7.72 9.45
CA HIS A 89 -3.57 7.15 10.44
C HIS A 89 -2.24 6.67 9.87
N TRP A 90 -2.05 6.66 8.54
CA TRP A 90 -0.82 6.14 7.93
C TRP A 90 0.44 6.84 8.44
N ALA A 91 0.47 8.18 8.49
CA ALA A 91 1.65 8.91 8.92
C ALA A 91 2.04 8.64 10.39
N ARG A 92 1.05 8.37 11.24
CA ARG A 92 1.26 8.02 12.65
C ARG A 92 1.73 6.57 12.78
N ASP A 93 1.00 5.63 12.19
CA ASP A 93 1.31 4.19 12.27
C ASP A 93 2.68 3.88 11.66
N LEU A 94 2.99 4.46 10.48
CA LEU A 94 4.34 4.36 9.91
C LEU A 94 5.38 5.05 10.79
N GLY A 95 5.06 6.15 11.47
CA GLY A 95 5.99 6.83 12.36
C GLY A 95 6.45 5.94 13.53
N GLU A 96 5.58 5.05 13.99
CA GLU A 96 5.87 4.09 15.07
C GLU A 96 6.62 2.85 14.55
N ARG A 97 6.28 2.37 13.35
CA ARG A 97 6.79 1.10 12.81
C ARG A 97 8.02 1.24 11.91
N ALA A 98 8.05 2.30 11.10
CA ALA A 98 9.04 2.53 10.05
C ALA A 98 9.22 4.05 9.80
N PRO A 99 10.00 4.74 10.65
CA PRO A 99 10.16 6.19 10.60
C PRO A 99 10.62 6.72 9.23
N ASP A 100 11.49 5.97 8.53
CA ASP A 100 11.97 6.34 7.20
C ASP A 100 10.82 6.37 6.17
N LEU A 101 9.94 5.35 6.17
CA LEU A 101 8.76 5.32 5.31
C LEU A 101 7.77 6.44 5.66
N ALA A 102 7.67 6.79 6.95
CA ALA A 102 6.84 7.92 7.38
C ALA A 102 7.40 9.26 6.88
N ALA A 103 8.72 9.42 6.84
CA ALA A 103 9.38 10.60 6.29
C ALA A 103 9.17 10.69 4.77
N GLU A 104 9.32 9.58 4.05
CA GLU A 104 9.06 9.50 2.60
C GLU A 104 7.60 9.81 2.26
N LEU A 105 6.63 9.26 3.02
CA LEU A 105 5.21 9.59 2.87
C LEU A 105 4.94 11.08 3.11
N ARG A 106 5.55 11.67 4.15
CA ARG A 106 5.40 13.11 4.40
C ARG A 106 5.96 13.94 3.26
N ALA A 107 7.15 13.59 2.76
CA ALA A 107 7.78 14.28 1.63
C ALA A 107 6.86 14.28 0.40
N LEU A 108 6.20 13.16 0.11
CA LEU A 108 5.19 13.07 -0.96
C LEU A 108 4.01 14.02 -0.74
N LEU A 109 3.42 13.99 0.46
CA LEU A 109 2.18 14.72 0.77
C LEU A 109 2.38 16.24 0.83
N VAL A 110 3.56 16.70 1.22
CA VAL A 110 3.88 18.14 1.36
C VAL A 110 4.78 18.67 0.25
N ALA A 111 4.99 17.89 -0.81
CA ALA A 111 5.86 18.26 -1.92
C ALA A 111 5.45 19.63 -2.53
N PRO A 112 6.39 20.59 -2.65
CA PRO A 112 6.09 21.96 -3.05
C PRO A 112 5.78 22.11 -4.54
N ASP A 113 6.25 21.18 -5.37
CA ASP A 113 6.09 21.20 -6.82
C ASP A 113 5.91 19.79 -7.40
N LEU A 114 5.69 19.72 -8.72
CA LEU A 114 5.45 18.46 -9.44
C LEU A 114 6.68 17.54 -9.43
N ALA A 115 7.89 18.09 -9.60
CA ALA A 115 9.12 17.32 -9.66
C ALA A 115 9.46 16.68 -8.30
N ALA A 116 9.33 17.45 -7.22
CA ALA A 116 9.51 16.97 -5.86
C ALA A 116 8.48 15.88 -5.50
N ARG A 117 7.21 16.05 -5.92
CA ARG A 117 6.17 15.04 -5.70
C ARG A 117 6.45 13.77 -6.46
N GLN A 118 6.83 13.87 -7.73
CA GLN A 118 7.20 12.73 -8.56
C GLN A 118 8.40 11.98 -7.98
N ALA A 119 9.46 12.68 -7.56
CA ALA A 119 10.64 12.06 -6.95
C ALA A 119 10.30 11.33 -5.63
N ALA A 120 9.45 11.93 -4.79
CA ALA A 120 8.97 11.28 -3.57
C ALA A 120 8.10 10.05 -3.90
N PHE A 121 7.27 10.12 -4.94
CA PHE A 121 6.42 9.02 -5.36
C PHE A 121 7.26 7.84 -5.87
N GLU A 122 8.26 8.10 -6.71
CA GLU A 122 9.22 7.10 -7.19
C GLU A 122 9.97 6.41 -6.05
N THR A 123 10.36 7.18 -5.03
CA THR A 123 11.04 6.63 -3.85
C THR A 123 10.16 5.60 -3.14
N LEU A 124 8.89 5.94 -2.88
CA LEU A 124 7.94 5.04 -2.24
C LEU A 124 7.58 3.84 -3.12
N VAL A 125 7.43 4.01 -4.43
CA VAL A 125 7.17 2.88 -5.35
C VAL A 125 8.33 1.89 -5.29
N ARG A 126 9.59 2.35 -5.28
CA ARG A 126 10.77 1.47 -5.14
C ARG A 126 10.79 0.70 -3.82
N ARG A 127 10.24 1.24 -2.72
CA ARG A 127 10.10 0.49 -1.46
C ARG A 127 9.22 -0.75 -1.62
N VAL A 128 8.23 -0.66 -2.49
CA VAL A 128 7.27 -1.74 -2.76
C VAL A 128 7.81 -2.70 -3.83
N THR A 129 8.26 -2.17 -4.96
CA THR A 129 8.63 -2.95 -6.15
C THR A 129 10.09 -3.39 -6.17
N GLY A 130 10.97 -2.76 -5.38
CA GLY A 130 12.42 -2.94 -5.39
C GLY A 130 13.11 -2.18 -6.52
N ASP A 131 12.63 -2.34 -7.74
CA ASP A 131 13.12 -1.66 -8.94
C ASP A 131 11.96 -1.15 -9.81
N LEU A 132 12.28 -0.30 -10.79
CA LEU A 132 11.32 0.28 -11.74
C LEU A 132 11.42 -0.36 -13.13
N THR A 133 11.91 -1.60 -13.21
CA THR A 133 12.02 -2.31 -14.49
C THR A 133 10.63 -2.63 -15.00
N TYR A 134 10.27 -1.99 -16.10
CA TYR A 134 9.05 -2.32 -16.82
C TYR A 134 9.20 -3.70 -17.46
N ARG A 135 8.33 -4.64 -17.07
CA ARG A 135 8.19 -5.95 -17.71
C ARG A 135 6.75 -6.11 -18.10
N GLU A 136 6.49 -6.13 -19.40
CA GLU A 136 5.16 -6.34 -19.94
C GLU A 136 4.69 -7.75 -19.54
N VAL A 137 3.59 -7.84 -18.80
CA VAL A 137 2.99 -9.12 -18.43
C VAL A 137 2.17 -9.57 -19.63
N PRO A 138 2.45 -10.74 -20.23
CA PRO A 138 1.65 -11.23 -21.35
C PRO A 138 0.19 -11.41 -20.88
N PRO A 139 -0.79 -11.07 -21.73
CA PRO A 139 -2.19 -11.25 -21.39
C PRO A 139 -2.46 -12.70 -21.01
N GLU A 140 -3.24 -12.93 -19.95
CA GLU A 140 -3.71 -14.29 -19.60
C GLU A 140 -4.36 -14.91 -20.85
N PRO A 141 -4.06 -16.18 -21.19
CA PRO A 141 -4.73 -16.84 -22.27
C PRO A 141 -6.23 -16.86 -21.98
N GLN A 142 -7.01 -16.20 -22.83
CA GLN A 142 -8.45 -16.40 -22.84
C GLN A 142 -8.67 -17.88 -23.15
N GLU A 143 -9.12 -18.66 -22.16
CA GLU A 143 -9.71 -19.95 -22.43
C GLU A 143 -10.84 -19.70 -23.42
N ALA A 144 -10.62 -20.10 -24.67
CA ALA A 144 -11.64 -20.12 -25.69
C ALA A 144 -12.71 -21.11 -25.24
N GLY A 145 -13.66 -20.63 -24.44
CA GLY A 145 -14.87 -21.33 -24.09
C GLY A 145 -15.57 -21.71 -25.39
N GLY A 146 -15.51 -23.01 -25.70
CA GLY A 146 -15.94 -23.58 -26.97
C GLY A 146 -17.45 -23.47 -27.17
N LEU A 147 -17.77 -23.25 -28.46
CA LEU A 147 -18.96 -23.65 -29.22
C LEU A 147 -20.34 -23.43 -28.58
#